data_AF-S2S8W9-F1
#
_entry.id   AF-S2S8W9-F1
#
_cell.length_a   1.000
_cell.length_b   1.000
_cell.length_c   1.000
_cell.angle_alpha   90.00
_cell.angle_beta   90.00
_cell.angle_gamma   90.00
#
_symmetry.space_group_name_H-M   'P 1'
#
loop_
_entity.id
_entity.type
_entity.pdbx_description
1 polymer ?
#
loop_
_entity_poly.entity_id
_entity_poly.type
_entity_poly.pdbx_seq_one_letter_code
_entity_poly.pdbx_strand_id
1 'polypeptide(L)'
;MRASKRRSQHRWLILSLLVGLVVGIAAYASYDHFYLKPQIEAKEERTRRKYETELNRHRAVEQRLQNETRTATSATDKLMQPVNQAEAKPFMKILEANHFSGTALMIRRGKIILNTGLGYADAESGRLNGPETLYQIGSIQKGLTAVLLMRLVEQGKVHLSDPISKYLTGIRTGKQVTLRMMLNMRSGLSLMRAQS
;
A
#
# COMPACT_ATOMS: atom_id res chain seq x y z
N MET A 1 -14.54 -8.47 94.53
CA MET A 1 -15.36 -8.25 93.31
C MET A 1 -14.58 -7.44 92.26
N ARG A 2 -13.81 -8.04 91.35
CA ARG A 2 -13.16 -7.30 90.23
C ARG A 2 -12.91 -8.10 88.93
N ALA A 3 -13.39 -9.35 88.82
CA ALA A 3 -13.02 -10.26 87.73
C ALA A 3 -14.02 -10.38 86.56
N SER A 4 -15.28 -9.93 86.67
CA SER A 4 -16.28 -10.10 85.58
C SER A 4 -16.34 -8.93 84.58
N LYS A 5 -15.78 -7.76 84.91
CA LYS A 5 -15.91 -6.54 84.08
C LYS A 5 -14.91 -6.50 82.90
N ARG A 6 -13.80 -7.24 82.95
CA ARG A 6 -12.74 -7.22 81.91
C ARG A 6 -13.10 -8.02 80.64
N ARG A 7 -13.77 -9.18 80.78
CA ARG A 7 -14.19 -10.01 79.61
C ARG A 7 -15.27 -9.36 78.74
N SER A 8 -16.16 -8.56 79.33
CA SER A 8 -17.20 -7.82 78.59
C SER A 8 -16.62 -6.69 77.74
N GLN A 9 -15.62 -5.97 78.27
CA GLN A 9 -14.95 -4.87 77.58
C GLN A 9 -14.22 -5.34 76.31
N HIS A 10 -13.53 -6.49 76.36
CA HIS A 10 -12.88 -7.07 75.18
C HIS A 10 -13.87 -7.52 74.09
N ARG A 11 -15.06 -8.04 74.46
CA ARG A 11 -16.09 -8.44 73.48
C ARG A 11 -16.67 -7.23 72.73
N TRP A 12 -16.88 -6.12 73.42
CA TRP A 12 -17.33 -4.87 72.80
C TRP A 12 -16.25 -4.24 71.90
N LEU A 13 -14.98 -4.34 72.28
CA LEU A 13 -13.86 -3.89 71.43
C LEU A 13 -13.71 -4.74 70.15
N ILE A 14 -13.91 -6.06 70.24
CA ILE A 14 -13.87 -6.93 69.05
C ILE A 14 -15.06 -6.65 68.13
N LEU A 15 -16.25 -6.43 68.70
CA LEU A 15 -17.45 -6.14 67.93
C LEU A 15 -17.36 -4.80 67.20
N SER A 16 -16.83 -3.75 67.84
CA SER A 16 -16.64 -2.43 67.19
C SER A 16 -15.61 -2.48 66.07
N LEU A 17 -14.55 -3.27 66.23
CA LEU A 17 -13.52 -3.46 65.21
C LEU A 17 -14.08 -4.24 63.99
N LEU A 18 -14.92 -5.25 64.24
CA LEU A 18 -15.65 -5.95 63.17
C LEU A 18 -16.65 -5.06 62.44
N VAL A 19 -17.41 -4.24 63.15
CA VAL A 19 -18.35 -3.29 62.53
C VAL A 19 -17.60 -2.25 61.69
N GLY A 20 -16.49 -1.70 62.21
CA GLY A 20 -15.64 -0.77 61.47
C GLY A 20 -15.05 -1.40 60.20
N LEU A 21 -14.65 -2.67 60.26
CA LEU A 21 -14.17 -3.43 59.10
C LEU A 21 -15.27 -3.60 58.04
N VAL A 22 -16.48 -4.00 58.46
CA VAL A 22 -17.61 -4.21 57.54
C VAL A 22 -18.03 -2.89 56.87
N VAL A 23 -18.12 -1.79 57.64
CA VAL A 23 -18.41 -0.46 57.11
C VAL A 23 -17.32 0.01 56.14
N GLY A 24 -16.05 -0.23 56.47
CA GLY A 24 -14.92 0.07 55.59
C GLY A 24 -14.98 -0.69 54.27
N ILE A 25 -15.29 -1.99 54.31
CA ILE A 25 -15.44 -2.83 53.10
C ILE A 25 -16.64 -2.35 52.27
N ALA A 26 -17.78 -2.07 52.89
CA ALA A 26 -18.97 -1.59 52.19
C ALA A 26 -18.73 -0.21 51.54
N ALA A 27 -18.03 0.70 52.23
CA ALA A 27 -17.65 2.01 51.71
C ALA A 27 -16.66 1.88 50.53
N TYR A 28 -15.67 0.99 50.65
CA TYR A 28 -14.73 0.71 49.56
C TYR A 28 -15.42 0.10 48.34
N ALA A 29 -16.29 -0.90 48.53
CA ALA A 29 -17.05 -1.51 47.44
C ALA A 29 -17.99 -0.51 46.77
N SER A 30 -18.61 0.39 47.54
CA SER A 30 -19.45 1.47 47.03
C SER A 30 -18.63 2.49 46.23
N TYR A 31 -17.44 2.84 46.72
CA TYR A 31 -16.53 3.77 46.04
C TYR A 31 -15.98 3.16 44.73
N ASP A 32 -15.55 1.90 44.77
CA ASP A 32 -15.07 1.18 43.60
C ASP A 32 -16.14 1.07 42.52
N HIS A 33 -17.35 0.63 42.89
CA HIS A 33 -18.44 0.41 41.96
C HIS A 33 -18.99 1.72 41.36
N PHE A 34 -19.11 2.78 42.17
CA PHE A 34 -19.73 4.02 41.73
C PHE A 34 -18.74 5.02 41.12
N TYR A 35 -17.44 4.97 41.48
CA TYR A 35 -16.46 5.95 41.01
C TYR A 35 -15.34 5.39 40.14
N LEU A 36 -14.74 4.22 40.48
CA LEU A 36 -13.60 3.68 39.70
C LEU A 36 -14.06 2.89 38.48
N LYS A 37 -14.98 1.94 38.68
CA LYS A 37 -15.43 1.01 37.64
C LYS A 37 -15.97 1.72 36.38
N PRO A 38 -16.83 2.74 36.48
CA PRO A 38 -17.35 3.44 35.31
C PRO A 38 -16.26 4.17 34.51
N GLN A 39 -15.22 4.67 35.18
CA GLN A 39 -14.11 5.36 34.52
C GLN A 39 -13.17 4.40 33.78
N ILE A 40 -12.91 3.23 34.38
CA ILE A 40 -12.10 2.16 33.78
C ILE A 40 -12.82 1.62 32.54
N GLU A 41 -14.10 1.27 32.67
CA GLU A 41 -14.92 0.76 31.56
C GLU A 41 -15.04 1.78 30.42
N ALA A 42 -15.25 3.07 30.74
CA ALA A 42 -15.28 4.12 29.72
C ALA A 42 -13.92 4.30 28.99
N LYS A 43 -12.80 4.09 29.69
CA LYS A 43 -11.45 4.17 29.09
C LYS A 43 -11.14 2.95 28.22
N GLU A 44 -11.55 1.76 28.65
CA GLU A 44 -11.42 0.52 27.88
C GLU A 44 -12.30 0.54 26.65
N GLU A 45 -13.55 1.00 26.76
CA GLU A 45 -14.48 1.11 25.64
C GLU A 45 -13.97 2.13 24.61
N ARG A 46 -13.41 3.27 25.04
CA ARG A 46 -12.76 4.22 24.13
C ARG A 46 -11.58 3.60 23.39
N THR A 47 -10.74 2.83 24.09
CA THR A 47 -9.59 2.15 23.48
C THR A 47 -10.05 1.08 22.49
N ARG A 48 -11.08 0.30 22.87
CA ARG A 48 -11.70 -0.73 22.03
C ARG A 48 -12.33 -0.13 20.78
N ARG A 49 -13.13 0.93 20.91
CA ARG A 49 -13.74 1.64 19.77
C ARG A 49 -12.68 2.21 18.83
N LYS A 50 -11.58 2.76 19.36
CA LYS A 50 -10.44 3.23 18.55
C LYS A 50 -9.80 2.07 17.79
N TYR A 51 -9.52 0.95 18.47
CA TYR A 51 -8.95 -0.24 17.85
C TYR A 51 -9.87 -0.85 16.79
N GLU A 52 -11.16 -0.99 17.07
CA GLU A 52 -12.16 -1.49 16.11
C GLU A 52 -12.30 -0.56 14.91
N THR A 53 -12.26 0.76 15.13
CA THR A 53 -12.27 1.73 14.03
C THR A 53 -11.05 1.56 13.14
N GLU A 54 -9.86 1.42 13.72
CA GLU A 54 -8.62 1.25 12.96
C GLU A 54 -8.59 -0.10 12.23
N LEU A 55 -9.02 -1.18 12.90
CA LEU A 55 -9.13 -2.50 12.30
C LEU A 55 -10.11 -2.50 11.12
N ASN A 56 -11.24 -1.80 11.24
CA ASN A 56 -12.21 -1.65 10.15
C ASN A 56 -11.63 -0.84 8.99
N ARG A 57 -10.83 0.21 9.25
CA ARG A 57 -10.11 0.94 8.21
C ARG A 57 -9.13 0.05 7.46
N HIS A 58 -8.30 -0.71 8.18
CA HIS A 58 -7.36 -1.64 7.55
C HIS A 58 -8.08 -2.70 6.71
N ARG A 59 -9.13 -3.33 7.25
CA ARG A 59 -9.95 -4.30 6.49
C ARG A 59 -10.56 -3.70 5.24
N ALA A 60 -11.06 -2.46 5.31
CA ALA A 60 -11.61 -1.77 4.15
C ALA A 60 -10.55 -1.46 3.09
N VAL A 61 -9.32 -1.10 3.49
CA VAL A 61 -8.18 -0.93 2.58
C VAL A 61 -7.81 -2.24 1.91
N GLU A 62 -7.65 -3.33 2.68
CA GLU A 62 -7.33 -4.66 2.15
C GLU A 62 -8.39 -5.15 1.15
N GLN A 63 -9.68 -4.98 1.47
CA GLN A 63 -10.77 -5.34 0.56
C GLN A 63 -10.75 -4.53 -0.73
N ARG A 64 -10.45 -3.23 -0.66
CA ARG A 64 -10.30 -2.38 -1.86
C ARG A 64 -9.14 -2.86 -2.72
N LEU A 65 -7.97 -3.09 -2.13
CA LEU A 65 -6.79 -3.60 -2.84
C LEU A 65 -7.10 -4.94 -3.52
N GLN A 66 -7.80 -5.86 -2.85
CA GLN A 66 -8.20 -7.14 -3.43
C GLN A 66 -9.18 -6.97 -4.61
N ASN A 67 -10.16 -6.07 -4.50
CA ASN A 67 -11.13 -5.83 -5.57
C ASN A 67 -10.48 -5.13 -6.78
N GLU A 68 -9.60 -4.17 -6.53
CA GLU A 68 -8.78 -3.53 -7.56
C GLU A 68 -7.90 -4.56 -8.27
N THR A 69 -7.25 -5.45 -7.51
CA THR A 69 -6.43 -6.54 -8.06
C THR A 69 -7.27 -7.48 -8.92
N ARG A 70 -8.42 -7.97 -8.44
CA ARG A 70 -9.31 -8.85 -9.21
C ARG A 70 -9.80 -8.20 -10.50
N THR A 71 -10.14 -6.92 -10.44
CA THR A 71 -10.60 -6.16 -11.62
C THR A 71 -9.46 -5.99 -12.63
N ALA A 72 -8.26 -5.67 -12.14
CA ALA A 72 -7.05 -5.57 -12.96
C ALA A 72 -6.70 -6.93 -13.61
N THR A 73 -6.76 -8.04 -12.86
CA THR A 73 -6.50 -9.39 -13.37
C THR A 73 -7.50 -9.74 -14.49
N SER A 74 -8.80 -9.58 -14.28
CA SER A 74 -9.80 -9.89 -15.30
C SER A 74 -9.67 -9.03 -16.57
N ALA A 75 -9.30 -7.75 -16.43
CA ALA A 75 -9.03 -6.88 -17.57
C ALA A 75 -7.74 -7.30 -18.31
N THR A 76 -6.71 -7.68 -17.55
CA THR A 76 -5.43 -8.14 -18.09
C THR A 76 -5.60 -9.46 -18.84
N ASP A 77 -6.36 -10.41 -18.28
CA ASP A 77 -6.66 -11.69 -18.93
C ASP A 77 -7.34 -11.49 -20.28
N LYS A 78 -8.30 -10.54 -20.37
CA LYS A 78 -8.94 -10.17 -21.65
C LYS A 78 -7.95 -9.55 -22.64
N LEU A 79 -7.00 -8.76 -22.15
CA LEU A 79 -5.96 -8.12 -22.97
C LEU A 79 -4.86 -9.10 -23.41
N MET A 80 -4.71 -10.24 -22.74
CA MET A 80 -3.74 -11.28 -23.07
C MET A 80 -4.33 -12.36 -23.99
N GLN A 81 -5.58 -12.25 -24.43
CA GLN A 81 -6.13 -13.21 -25.38
C GLN A 81 -5.69 -12.88 -26.81
N PRO A 82 -5.34 -13.91 -27.62
CA PRO A 82 -5.10 -13.72 -29.04
C PRO A 82 -6.33 -13.16 -29.75
N VAL A 83 -6.13 -12.16 -30.61
CA VAL A 83 -7.18 -11.54 -31.43
C VAL A 83 -6.67 -11.42 -32.85
N ASN A 84 -7.47 -11.81 -33.84
CA ASN A 84 -7.15 -11.60 -35.25
C ASN A 84 -8.45 -11.35 -36.03
N GLN A 85 -8.89 -10.10 -36.04
CA GLN A 85 -10.08 -9.70 -36.77
C GLN A 85 -9.78 -9.59 -38.27
N ALA A 86 -10.80 -9.79 -39.12
CA ALA A 86 -10.64 -9.78 -40.57
C ALA A 86 -10.00 -8.49 -41.11
N GLU A 87 -10.24 -7.35 -40.47
CA GLU A 87 -9.65 -6.07 -40.85
C GLU A 87 -8.13 -5.98 -40.60
N ALA A 88 -7.57 -6.82 -39.73
CA ALA A 88 -6.13 -6.87 -39.45
C ALA A 88 -5.34 -7.76 -40.45
N LYS A 89 -6.03 -8.52 -41.32
CA LYS A 89 -5.39 -9.44 -42.28
C LYS A 89 -4.29 -8.80 -43.15
N PRO A 90 -4.44 -7.58 -43.70
CA PRO A 90 -3.37 -6.95 -44.47
C PRO A 90 -2.11 -6.70 -43.63
N PHE A 91 -2.27 -6.33 -42.36
CA PHE A 91 -1.15 -6.12 -41.45
C PHE A 91 -0.46 -7.43 -41.08
N MET A 92 -1.22 -8.50 -40.84
CA MET A 92 -0.65 -9.82 -40.59
C MET A 92 0.24 -10.28 -41.74
N LYS A 93 -0.22 -10.11 -43.00
CA LYS A 93 0.61 -10.41 -44.17
C LYS A 93 1.91 -9.62 -44.20
N ILE A 94 1.90 -8.35 -43.79
CA ILE A 94 3.11 -7.52 -43.73
C ILE A 94 4.07 -8.05 -42.65
N LEU A 95 3.56 -8.41 -41.47
CA LEU A 95 4.40 -8.96 -40.39
C LEU A 95 5.07 -10.28 -40.82
N GLU A 96 4.29 -11.19 -41.41
CA GLU A 96 4.79 -12.47 -41.93
C GLU A 96 5.82 -12.27 -43.05
N ALA A 97 5.52 -11.42 -44.03
CA ALA A 97 6.41 -11.16 -45.18
C ALA A 97 7.75 -10.52 -44.77
N ASN A 98 7.80 -9.80 -43.65
CA ASN A 98 9.02 -9.20 -43.12
C ASN A 98 9.72 -10.08 -42.08
N HIS A 99 9.30 -11.34 -41.92
CA HIS A 99 9.84 -12.26 -40.92
C HIS A 99 9.85 -11.68 -39.51
N PHE A 100 8.80 -10.92 -39.16
CA PHE A 100 8.68 -10.31 -37.84
C PHE A 100 8.66 -11.39 -36.76
N SER A 101 9.48 -11.20 -35.73
CA SER A 101 9.49 -12.02 -34.51
C SER A 101 9.24 -11.11 -33.31
N GLY A 102 8.14 -11.33 -32.62
CA GLY A 102 7.72 -10.56 -31.46
C GLY A 102 6.21 -10.61 -31.24
N THR A 103 5.68 -9.67 -30.47
CA THR A 103 4.25 -9.53 -30.19
C THR A 103 3.70 -8.25 -30.79
N ALA A 104 2.52 -8.34 -31.43
CA ALA A 104 1.85 -7.21 -32.06
C ALA A 104 0.43 -7.04 -31.50
N LEU A 105 0.15 -5.85 -30.97
CA LEU A 105 -1.17 -5.41 -30.51
C LEU A 105 -1.65 -4.21 -31.35
N MET A 106 -2.85 -4.29 -31.90
CA MET A 106 -3.47 -3.22 -32.69
C MET A 106 -4.85 -2.89 -32.15
N ILE A 107 -5.06 -1.62 -31.84
CA ILE A 107 -6.33 -1.09 -31.34
C ILE A 107 -6.86 -0.07 -32.35
N ARG A 108 -8.10 -0.25 -32.78
CA ARG A 108 -8.80 0.66 -33.68
C ARG A 108 -10.14 1.04 -33.08
N ARG A 109 -10.40 2.35 -32.92
CA ARG A 109 -11.64 2.88 -32.33
C ARG A 109 -12.00 2.22 -30.99
N GLY A 110 -10.99 2.06 -30.13
CA GLY A 110 -11.13 1.45 -28.79
C GLY A 110 -11.32 -0.07 -28.78
N LYS A 111 -11.29 -0.74 -29.94
CA LYS A 111 -11.39 -2.21 -30.04
C LYS A 111 -10.05 -2.81 -30.43
N ILE A 112 -9.69 -3.92 -29.80
CA ILE A 112 -8.53 -4.71 -30.19
C ILE A 112 -8.88 -5.45 -31.48
N ILE A 113 -8.13 -5.22 -32.54
CA ILE A 113 -8.36 -5.83 -33.86
C ILE A 113 -7.27 -6.84 -34.21
N LEU A 114 -6.11 -6.75 -33.56
CA LEU A 114 -5.04 -7.73 -33.61
C LEU A 114 -4.36 -7.82 -32.24
N ASN A 115 -4.05 -9.02 -31.79
CA ASN A 115 -3.22 -9.31 -30.63
C ASN A 115 -2.60 -10.70 -30.85
N THR A 116 -1.33 -10.77 -31.22
CA THR A 116 -0.69 -12.02 -31.60
C THR A 116 0.80 -11.99 -31.31
N GLY A 117 1.38 -13.17 -31.13
CA GLY A 117 2.82 -13.37 -31.25
C GLY A 117 3.18 -14.00 -32.59
N LEU A 118 4.38 -13.71 -33.09
CA LEU A 118 5.02 -14.37 -34.22
C LEU A 118 6.46 -14.72 -33.85
N GLY A 119 6.97 -15.84 -34.37
CA GLY A 119 8.34 -16.29 -34.08
C GLY A 119 8.56 -16.72 -32.62
N TYR A 120 9.83 -16.78 -32.22
CA TYR A 120 10.25 -17.26 -30.91
C TYR A 120 10.51 -16.11 -29.93
N ALA A 121 9.98 -16.23 -28.72
CA ALA A 121 10.38 -15.44 -27.55
C ALA A 121 11.74 -15.90 -27.02
N ASP A 122 12.04 -17.18 -27.23
CA ASP A 122 13.31 -17.81 -26.90
C ASP A 122 13.49 -19.01 -27.83
N ALA A 123 14.47 -18.88 -28.72
CA ALA A 123 14.73 -19.87 -29.75
C ALA A 123 15.42 -21.14 -29.18
N GLU A 124 16.12 -21.03 -28.06
CA GLU A 124 16.82 -22.16 -27.44
C GLU A 124 15.82 -23.12 -26.78
N SER A 125 14.86 -22.58 -26.02
CA SER A 125 13.79 -23.38 -25.41
C SER A 125 12.62 -23.66 -26.35
N GLY A 126 12.61 -23.09 -27.55
CA GLY A 126 11.50 -23.20 -28.49
C GLY A 126 10.23 -22.45 -28.05
N ARG A 127 10.33 -21.54 -27.06
CA ARG A 127 9.19 -20.77 -26.57
C ARG A 127 8.76 -19.75 -27.63
N LEU A 128 7.51 -19.85 -28.05
CA LEU A 128 6.90 -18.92 -29.02
C LEU A 128 6.55 -17.59 -28.37
N ASN A 129 6.51 -16.53 -29.18
CA ASN A 129 5.89 -15.29 -28.78
C ASN A 129 4.37 -15.46 -28.68
N GLY A 130 3.77 -14.75 -27.73
CA GLY A 130 2.34 -14.65 -27.51
C GLY A 130 1.96 -13.27 -26.96
N PRO A 131 0.66 -12.94 -26.88
CA PRO A 131 0.18 -11.71 -26.22
C PRO A 131 0.72 -11.45 -24.81
N GLU A 132 1.04 -12.52 -24.09
CA GLU A 132 1.55 -12.52 -22.72
C GLU A 132 3.09 -12.41 -22.63
N THR A 133 3.79 -12.44 -23.77
CA THR A 133 5.25 -12.36 -23.78
C THR A 133 5.73 -11.03 -23.23
N LEU A 134 6.64 -11.09 -22.25
CA LEU A 134 7.24 -9.92 -21.63
C LEU A 134 8.54 -9.52 -22.33
N TYR A 135 8.73 -8.21 -22.52
CA TYR A 135 9.89 -7.62 -23.16
C TYR A 135 10.52 -6.55 -22.27
N GLN A 136 11.83 -6.38 -22.39
CA GLN A 136 12.49 -5.19 -21.85
C GLN A 136 12.13 -3.97 -22.69
N ILE A 137 11.24 -3.13 -22.17
CA ILE A 137 10.73 -1.95 -22.90
C ILE A 137 11.72 -0.77 -22.95
N GLY A 138 12.86 -0.88 -22.26
CA GLY A 138 13.95 0.10 -22.28
C GLY A 138 13.46 1.53 -22.00
N SER A 139 13.83 2.48 -22.88
CA SER A 139 13.53 3.90 -22.69
C SER A 139 12.03 4.25 -22.66
N ILE A 140 11.13 3.36 -23.09
CA ILE A 140 9.68 3.56 -22.92
C ILE A 140 9.34 3.70 -21.42
N GLN A 141 10.07 3.01 -20.54
CA GLN A 141 9.89 3.09 -19.08
C GLN A 141 10.05 4.52 -18.52
N LYS A 142 10.81 5.40 -19.18
CA LYS A 142 11.00 6.80 -18.71
C LYS A 142 9.69 7.58 -18.66
N GLY A 143 8.75 7.28 -19.57
CA GLY A 143 7.42 7.89 -19.56
C GLY A 143 6.64 7.52 -18.29
N LEU A 144 6.72 6.25 -17.86
CA LEU A 144 6.10 5.81 -16.61
C LEU A 144 6.71 6.51 -15.41
N THR A 145 8.04 6.61 -15.34
CA THR A 145 8.72 7.36 -14.28
C THR A 145 8.31 8.83 -14.26
N ALA A 146 8.14 9.46 -15.42
CA ALA A 146 7.67 10.83 -15.52
C ALA A 146 6.24 10.99 -14.97
N VAL A 147 5.33 10.07 -15.30
CA VAL A 147 3.96 10.06 -14.75
C VAL A 147 3.98 9.94 -13.23
N LEU A 148 4.77 9.02 -12.67
CA LEU A 148 4.90 8.86 -11.22
C LEU A 148 5.44 10.13 -10.55
N LEU A 149 6.42 10.81 -11.17
CA LEU A 149 6.92 12.08 -10.65
C LEU A 149 5.83 13.16 -10.70
N MET A 150 5.06 13.26 -11.79
CA MET A 150 3.97 14.22 -11.90
C MET A 150 2.84 13.94 -10.89
N ARG A 151 2.58 12.68 -10.53
CA ARG A 151 1.66 12.36 -9.42
C ARG A 151 2.14 12.92 -8.09
N LEU A 152 3.44 12.89 -7.81
CA LEU A 152 4.00 13.52 -6.61
C LEU A 152 3.88 15.05 -6.65
N VAL A 153 4.02 15.65 -7.84
CA VAL A 153 3.79 17.09 -8.05
C VAL A 153 2.34 17.47 -7.80
N GLU A 154 1.38 16.71 -8.35
CA GLU A 154 -0.06 16.89 -8.09
C GLU A 154 -0.40 16.80 -6.60
N GLN A 155 0.26 15.89 -5.87
CA GLN A 155 0.11 15.72 -4.43
C GLN A 155 0.82 16.80 -3.60
N GLY A 156 1.54 17.75 -4.22
CA GLY A 156 2.32 18.76 -3.53
C GLY A 156 3.52 18.23 -2.74
N LYS A 157 3.94 16.97 -2.98
CA LYS A 157 5.07 16.34 -2.26
C LYS A 157 6.43 16.76 -2.80
N VAL A 158 6.48 17.15 -4.07
CA VAL A 158 7.67 17.65 -4.75
C VAL A 158 7.29 18.80 -5.67
N HIS A 159 8.23 19.70 -5.95
CA HIS A 159 8.08 20.75 -6.94
C HIS A 159 9.06 20.52 -8.09
N LEU A 160 8.64 20.78 -9.32
CA LEU A 160 9.51 20.64 -10.49
C LEU A 160 10.75 21.56 -10.45
N SER A 161 10.67 22.67 -9.70
CA SER A 161 11.77 23.59 -9.44
C SER A 161 12.72 23.12 -8.34
N ASP A 162 12.39 22.05 -7.61
CA ASP A 162 13.25 21.55 -6.54
C ASP A 162 14.58 21.06 -7.12
N PRO A 163 15.73 21.43 -6.50
CA PRO A 163 17.02 20.87 -6.85
C PRO A 163 17.06 19.40 -6.45
N ILE A 164 17.72 18.56 -7.24
CA ILE A 164 17.81 17.12 -6.96
C ILE A 164 18.56 16.84 -5.64
N SER A 165 19.43 17.76 -5.19
CA SER A 165 20.11 17.67 -3.89
C SER A 165 19.17 17.68 -2.69
N LYS A 166 17.91 18.11 -2.86
CA LYS A 166 16.86 18.00 -1.83
C LYS A 166 16.49 16.55 -1.52
N TYR A 167 16.67 15.66 -2.51
CA TYR A 167 16.25 14.25 -2.44
C TYR A 167 17.42 13.26 -2.48
N LEU A 168 18.53 13.64 -3.13
CA LEU A 168 19.69 12.78 -3.33
C LEU A 168 20.97 13.53 -2.95
N THR A 169 21.72 13.00 -2.00
CA THR A 169 23.04 13.54 -1.60
C THR A 169 24.16 12.98 -2.49
N GLY A 170 25.32 13.63 -2.50
CA GLY A 170 26.51 13.14 -3.23
C GLY A 170 26.59 13.52 -4.71
N ILE A 171 25.62 14.24 -5.27
CA ILE A 171 25.66 14.69 -6.67
C ILE A 171 26.32 16.08 -6.77
N ARG A 172 27.47 16.16 -7.44
CA ARG A 172 28.26 17.40 -7.59
C ARG A 172 27.45 18.60 -8.10
N THR A 173 26.61 18.37 -9.11
CA THR A 173 25.74 19.40 -9.71
C THR A 173 24.33 19.43 -9.11
N GLY A 174 24.10 18.69 -8.01
CA GLY A 174 22.77 18.43 -7.49
C GLY A 174 22.00 19.65 -7.00
N LYS A 175 22.72 20.72 -6.62
CA LYS A 175 22.12 22.01 -6.23
C LYS A 175 21.65 22.84 -7.43
N GLN A 176 22.20 22.61 -8.62
CA GLN A 176 21.85 23.35 -9.84
C GLN A 176 20.82 22.61 -10.70
N VAL A 177 20.92 21.27 -10.74
CA VAL A 177 20.01 20.44 -11.52
C VAL A 177 18.66 20.31 -10.80
N THR A 178 17.58 20.67 -11.48
CA THR A 178 16.21 20.54 -10.96
C THR A 178 15.52 19.27 -11.47
N LEU A 179 14.45 18.86 -10.80
CA LEU A 179 13.58 17.78 -11.27
C LEU A 179 13.03 18.04 -12.69
N ARG A 180 12.69 19.30 -13.02
CA ARG A 180 12.28 19.70 -14.38
C ARG A 180 13.38 19.45 -15.42
N MET A 181 14.62 19.79 -15.09
CA MET A 181 15.75 19.55 -15.98
C MET A 181 15.97 18.06 -16.24
N MET A 182 15.76 17.21 -15.23
CA MET A 182 15.83 15.75 -15.39
C MET A 182 14.74 15.24 -16.34
N LEU A 183 13.48 15.65 -16.14
CA LEU A 183 12.35 15.26 -17.00
C LEU A 183 12.54 15.66 -18.46
N ASN A 184 13.12 16.84 -18.69
CA ASN A 184 13.32 17.39 -20.03
C ASN A 184 14.67 17.03 -20.65
N MET A 185 15.45 16.15 -20.02
CA MET A 185 16.81 15.78 -20.47
C MET A 185 17.76 16.97 -20.65
N ARG A 186 17.66 17.99 -19.79
CA ARG A 186 18.45 19.23 -19.80
C ARG A 186 19.36 19.39 -18.57
N SER A 187 19.59 18.34 -17.81
CA SER A 187 20.44 18.37 -16.62
C SER A 187 21.93 18.49 -16.93
N GLY A 188 22.35 18.20 -18.17
CA GLY A 188 23.76 18.10 -18.55
C GLY A 188 24.47 16.87 -17.96
N LEU A 189 23.74 15.99 -17.27
CA LEU A 189 24.27 14.70 -16.80
C LEU A 189 24.34 13.73 -17.99
N SER A 190 25.51 13.17 -18.22
CA SER A 190 25.73 12.12 -19.21
C SER A 190 26.19 10.85 -18.50
N LEU A 191 25.87 9.70 -19.12
CA LEU A 191 26.45 8.43 -18.68
C LEU A 191 27.93 8.47 -19.02
N MET A 192 28.79 8.50 -18.00
CA MET A 192 30.22 8.36 -18.20
C MET A 192 30.45 6.95 -18.77
N ARG A 193 30.96 6.85 -20.00
CA ARG A 193 31.47 5.57 -20.49
C ARG A 193 32.72 5.27 -19.68
N ALA A 194 32.69 4.19 -18.91
CA ALA A 194 33.92 3.58 -18.44
C ALA A 194 34.75 3.26 -19.69
N GLN A 195 35.91 3.90 -19.82
CA GLN A 195 36.88 3.52 -20.84
C GLN A 195 37.42 2.16 -20.42
N SER A 196 37.10 1.13 -21.21
CA SER A 196 37.72 -0.19 -21.14
C SER A 196 39.10 -0.15 -21.77
#